data_AF-A0A4Q6F0A1-F1
#
_entry.id   AF-A0A4Q6F0A1-F1
#
_cell.length_a   1.000
_cell.length_b   1.000
_cell.length_c   1.000
_cell.angle_alpha   90.00
_cell.angle_beta   90.00
_cell.angle_gamma   90.00
#
_symmetry.space_group_name_H-M   'P 1'
#
loop_
_entity.id
_entity.type
_entity.pdbx_description
1 polymer ?
#
loop_
_entity_poly.entity_id
_entity_poly.type
_entity_poly.pdbx_seq_one_letter_code
_entity_poly.pdbx_strand_id
1 'polypeptide(L)'
;MLGLWILPISMAAGFLGSLLGLGGGIIIVPTLTLLFGVDIRYAIAASLISVVATSSGAAASYLKDHLTNLRVAVFLEMGTVVGAVIGFVLAS
;
A
#
# COMPACT_ATOMS: atom_id res chain seq x y z
N MET A 1 -1.47 -25.72 12.60
CA MET A 1 -1.22 -24.93 13.83
C MET A 1 -0.52 -23.59 13.57
N LEU A 2 0.32 -23.45 12.54
CA LEU A 2 0.95 -22.16 12.18
C LEU A 2 -0.01 -21.16 11.50
N GLY A 3 -1.09 -21.65 10.86
CA GLY A 3 -2.06 -20.84 10.11
C GLY A 3 -2.85 -19.79 10.93
N LEU A 4 -3.06 -20.04 12.22
CA LEU A 4 -3.95 -19.22 13.05
C LEU A 4 -3.31 -17.88 13.47
N TRP A 5 -1.98 -17.83 13.55
CA TRP A 5 -1.22 -16.63 13.90
C TRP A 5 -1.12 -15.62 12.75
N ILE A 6 -1.42 -16.06 11.53
CA ILE A 6 -1.29 -15.27 10.31
C ILE A 6 -2.36 -14.16 10.29
N LEU A 7 -3.59 -14.49 10.67
CA LEU A 7 -4.70 -13.54 10.70
C LEU A 7 -4.42 -12.30 11.59
N PRO A 8 -4.05 -12.44 12.87
CA PRO A 8 -3.80 -11.27 13.72
C PRO A 8 -2.55 -10.50 13.27
N ILE A 9 -1.52 -11.16 12.77
CA ILE A 9 -0.28 -10.51 12.31
C ILE A 9 -0.54 -9.70 11.04
N SER A 10 -1.22 -10.28 10.04
CA SER A 10 -1.58 -9.57 8.81
C SER A 10 -2.56 -8.43 9.07
N MET A 11 -3.47 -8.58 10.04
CA MET A 11 -4.43 -7.54 10.40
C MET A 11 -3.77 -6.39 11.17
N ALA A 12 -2.88 -6.70 12.13
CA ALA A 12 -2.13 -5.68 12.87
C ALA A 12 -1.13 -4.96 11.96
N ALA A 13 -0.40 -5.70 11.12
CA ALA A 13 0.54 -5.12 10.18
C ALA A 13 -0.20 -4.32 9.10
N GLY A 14 -1.33 -4.81 8.57
CA GLY A 14 -2.18 -4.08 7.63
C GLY A 14 -2.76 -2.79 8.22
N PHE A 15 -3.18 -2.84 9.49
CA PHE A 15 -3.69 -1.68 10.22
C PHE A 15 -2.60 -0.66 10.53
N LEU A 16 -1.42 -1.09 10.99
CA LEU A 16 -0.27 -0.20 11.19
C LEU A 16 0.20 0.36 9.84
N GLY A 17 0.34 -0.47 8.81
CA GLY A 17 0.76 -0.05 7.48
C GLY A 17 -0.20 0.93 6.80
N SER A 18 -1.51 0.82 7.05
CA SER A 18 -2.50 1.79 6.59
C SER A 18 -2.49 3.08 7.41
N LEU A 19 -2.28 3.00 8.73
CA LEU A 19 -2.06 4.16 9.60
C LEU A 19 -0.79 4.96 9.24
N LEU A 20 0.27 4.27 8.83
CA LEU A 20 1.50 4.89 8.31
C LEU A 20 1.32 5.47 6.89
N GLY A 21 0.16 5.27 6.25
CA GLY A 21 -0.11 5.81 4.91
C GLY A 21 0.53 5.04 3.75
N LEU A 22 1.01 3.81 4.00
CA LEU A 22 1.71 2.99 3.00
C LEU A 22 0.76 2.08 2.17
N GLY A 23 -0.55 2.21 2.38
CA GLY A 23 -1.58 1.51 1.60
C GLY A 23 -1.64 -0.01 1.78
N GLY A 24 -0.97 -0.56 2.81
CA GLY A 24 -0.95 -2.00 3.11
C GLY A 24 -0.08 -2.87 2.20
N GLY A 25 0.53 -2.31 1.15
CA GLY A 25 1.32 -3.05 0.17
C GLY A 25 2.56 -3.75 0.73
N ILE A 26 3.18 -3.16 1.76
CA ILE A 26 4.28 -3.76 2.53
C ILE A 26 3.89 -5.10 3.17
N ILE A 27 2.60 -5.32 3.47
CA ILE A 27 2.11 -6.58 4.03
C ILE A 27 1.66 -7.52 2.90
N ILE A 28 1.00 -7.00 1.87
CA ILE A 28 0.40 -7.81 0.81
C ILE A 28 1.46 -8.56 0.00
N VAL A 29 2.57 -7.89 -0.37
CA VAL A 29 3.65 -8.52 -1.16
C VAL A 29 4.28 -9.73 -0.44
N PRO A 30 4.78 -9.63 0.81
CA PRO A 30 5.33 -10.79 1.52
C PRO A 30 4.26 -11.83 1.84
N THR A 31 3.01 -11.44 2.09
CA THR A 31 1.92 -12.40 2.31
C THR A 31 1.65 -13.23 1.04
N LEU A 32 1.63 -12.62 -0.14
CA LEU A 32 1.41 -13.36 -1.39
C LEU A 32 2.64 -14.19 -1.81
N THR A 33 3.85 -13.69 -1.58
CA THR A 33 5.08 -14.38 -2.00
C THR A 33 5.51 -15.48 -1.02
N LEU A 34 5.62 -15.18 0.28
CA LEU A 34 6.12 -16.14 1.27
C LEU A 34 5.05 -17.15 1.70
N LEU A 35 3.79 -16.74 1.71
CA LEU A 35 2.70 -17.55 2.27
C LEU A 35 1.95 -18.35 1.21
N PHE A 36 1.67 -17.72 0.06
CA PHE A 36 0.95 -18.36 -1.04
C PHE A 36 1.89 -18.88 -2.15
N GLY A 37 3.20 -18.61 -2.07
CA GLY A 37 4.16 -19.04 -3.08
C GLY A 37 3.92 -18.43 -4.45
N VAL A 38 3.19 -17.31 -4.52
CA VAL A 38 2.88 -16.63 -5.78
C VAL A 38 4.13 -15.96 -6.30
N ASP A 39 4.35 -16.07 -7.61
CA ASP A 39 5.45 -15.41 -8.29
C ASP A 39 5.50 -13.92 -7.96
N ILE A 40 6.69 -13.41 -7.64
CA ILE A 40 6.86 -12.06 -7.09
C ILE A 40 6.32 -10.97 -8.02
N ARG A 41 6.36 -11.22 -9.34
CA ARG A 41 5.80 -10.31 -10.35
C ARG A 41 4.29 -10.14 -10.19
N TYR A 42 3.55 -11.24 -9.95
CA TYR A 42 2.11 -11.20 -9.75
C TYR A 42 1.75 -10.62 -8.37
N ALA A 43 2.54 -10.94 -7.35
CA ALA A 43 2.34 -10.41 -6.00
C ALA A 43 2.48 -8.88 -5.96
N ILE A 44 3.47 -8.32 -6.67
CA ILE A 44 3.67 -6.87 -6.80
C ILE A 44 2.47 -6.25 -7.53
N ALA A 45 2.04 -6.82 -8.65
CA ALA A 45 0.90 -6.30 -9.42
C ALA A 45 -0.40 -6.30 -8.59
N ALA A 46 -0.72 -7.40 -7.89
CA ALA A 46 -1.90 -7.49 -7.03
C ALA A 46 -1.84 -6.51 -5.85
N SER A 47 -0.66 -6.35 -5.24
CA SER A 47 -0.46 -5.37 -4.17
C SER A 47 -0.70 -3.94 -4.64
N LEU A 48 -0.22 -3.56 -5.83
CA LEU A 48 -0.44 -2.22 -6.37
C LEU A 48 -1.92 -1.92 -6.56
N ILE A 49 -2.68 -2.87 -7.12
CA ILE A 49 -4.13 -2.70 -7.30
C ILE A 49 -4.82 -2.52 -5.95
N SER A 50 -4.47 -3.32 -4.95
CA SER A 50 -5.03 -3.22 -3.60
C SER A 50 -4.68 -1.89 -2.92
N VAL A 51 -3.44 -1.44 -3.04
CA VAL A 51 -2.97 -0.15 -2.50
C VAL A 51 -3.75 0.99 -3.13
N VAL A 52 -3.88 1.01 -4.47
CA VAL A 52 -4.63 2.05 -5.18
C VAL A 52 -6.10 2.07 -4.76
N ALA A 53 -6.75 0.90 -4.69
CA ALA A 53 -8.15 0.80 -4.28
C ALA A 53 -8.36 1.30 -2.84
N THR A 54 -7.48 0.88 -1.91
CA THR A 54 -7.61 1.22 -0.49
C THR A 54 -7.29 2.70 -0.23
N SER A 55 -6.21 3.21 -0.85
CA SER A 55 -5.83 4.63 -0.75
C SER A 55 -6.87 5.55 -1.39
N SER A 56 -7.47 5.17 -2.52
CA SER A 56 -8.54 5.95 -3.15
C SER A 56 -9.79 5.99 -2.28
N GLY A 57 -10.17 4.86 -1.68
CA GLY A 57 -11.29 4.79 -0.74
C GLY A 57 -11.07 5.67 0.50
N ALA A 58 -9.86 5.61 1.07
CA ALA A 58 -9.47 6.46 2.19
C ALA A 58 -9.49 7.95 1.80
N ALA A 59 -8.87 8.31 0.68
CA ALA A 59 -8.83 9.69 0.17
C ALA A 59 -10.24 10.25 -0.07
N ALA A 60 -11.16 9.47 -0.63
CA ALA A 60 -12.55 9.89 -0.83
C ALA A 60 -13.27 10.17 0.51
N SER A 61 -12.99 9.39 1.55
CA SER A 61 -13.53 9.65 2.90
C SER A 61 -12.91 10.90 3.52
N TYR A 62 -11.59 11.08 3.42
CA TYR A 62 -10.89 12.25 3.97
C TYR A 62 -11.24 13.57 3.26
N LEU A 63 -11.58 13.52 1.97
CA LEU A 63 -12.07 14.68 1.21
C LEU A 63 -13.48 15.07 1.65
N LYS A 64 -14.36 14.09 1.92
CA LYS A 64 -15.71 14.36 2.45
C LYS A 64 -15.67 15.06 3.81
N ASP A 65 -14.77 14.64 4.70
CA ASP A 65 -14.66 15.21 6.04
C ASP A 65 -13.94 16.58 6.09
N HIS A 66 -13.51 17.15 4.95
CA HIS A 66 -12.81 18.45 4.85
C HIS A 66 -11.52 18.55 5.71
N LEU A 67 -11.00 17.42 6.18
CA LEU A 67 -9.79 17.34 6.99
C LEU A 67 -8.49 17.42 6.17
N THR A 68 -8.59 17.44 4.83
CA THR A 68 -7.45 17.35 3.92
C THR A 68 -7.03 18.71 3.37
N ASN A 69 -5.79 19.11 3.65
CA ASN A 69 -5.14 20.22 2.95
C ASN A 69 -4.68 19.74 1.56
N LEU A 70 -5.59 19.85 0.58
CA LEU A 70 -5.38 19.45 -0.82
C LEU A 70 -4.09 20.01 -1.42
N ARG A 71 -3.66 21.21 -1.04
CA ARG A 71 -2.42 21.81 -1.55
C ARG A 71 -1.19 21.02 -1.12
N VAL A 72 -1.15 20.56 0.14
CA VAL A 72 -0.07 19.71 0.65
C VAL A 72 -0.15 18.32 0.04
N ALA A 73 -1.36 17.75 -0.07
CA ALA A 73 -1.57 16.44 -0.66
C ALA A 73 -1.04 16.34 -2.09
N VAL A 74 -1.41 17.30 -2.96
CA VAL A 74 -0.93 17.34 -4.35
C VAL A 74 0.58 17.57 -4.43
N PHE A 75 1.15 18.42 -3.57
CA PHE A 75 2.59 18.65 -3.54
C PHE A 75 3.37 17.37 -3.14
N LEU A 76 2.88 16.65 -2.14
CA LEU A 76 3.47 15.39 -1.70
C LEU A 76 3.33 14.31 -2.79
N GLU A 77 2.15 14.23 -3.42
CA GLU A 77 1.88 13.24 -4.46
C GLU A 77 2.84 13.41 -5.65
N MET A 78 3.04 14.65 -6.11
CA MET A 78 3.99 14.97 -7.18
C MET A 78 5.41 14.48 -6.84
N GLY A 79 5.87 14.70 -5.60
CA GLY A 79 7.16 14.19 -5.13
C GLY A 79 7.24 12.66 -5.15
N THR A 80 6.20 11.98 -4.69
CA THR A 80 6.14 10.51 -4.71
C THR A 80 6.08 9.93 -6.12
N VAL A 81 5.34 10.55 -7.04
CA VAL A 81 5.26 10.08 -8.44
C VAL A 81 6.62 10.23 -9.11
N VAL A 82 7.27 11.39 -8.97
CA VAL A 82 8.60 11.62 -9.55
C VAL A 82 9.62 10.66 -8.95
N GLY A 83 9.62 10.48 -7.62
CA GLY A 83 10.49 9.52 -6.94
C GLY A 83 10.25 8.07 -7.39
N ALA A 84 9.00 7.66 -7.57
CA ALA A 84 8.64 6.33 -8.05
C ALA A 84 9.12 6.08 -9.48
N VAL A 85 8.97 7.05 -10.38
CA VAL A 85 9.44 6.96 -11.77
C VAL A 85 10.97 6.88 -11.81
N ILE A 86 11.66 7.75 -11.07
CA ILE A 86 13.14 7.73 -11.01
C ILE A 86 13.63 6.41 -10.42
N GLY A 87 12.99 5.94 -9.34
CA GLY A 87 13.32 4.67 -8.71
C GLY A 87 13.13 3.48 -9.64
N PHE A 88 12.04 3.46 -10.43
CA PHE A 88 11.81 2.43 -11.45
C PHE A 88 12.93 2.43 -12.50
N VAL A 89 13.29 3.60 -13.02
CA VAL A 89 14.36 3.74 -14.05
C VAL A 89 15.73 3.35 -13.53
N LEU A 90 16.03 3.61 -12.24
CA LEU A 90 17.31 3.22 -11.63
C LEU A 90 17.39 1.72 -11.29
N ALA A 91 16.24 1.09 -11.00
CA ALA A 91 16.18 -0.33 -10.64
C ALA A 91 16.06 -1.27 -11.86
N SER A 92 15.63 -0.74 -13.01
CA SER A 92 15.59 -1.42 -14.31
C SER A 92 16.95 -1.47 -15.00
#